data_AF-A0A8C7IRW6-F1
#
_entry.id   AF-A0A8C7IRW6-F1
#
_cell.length_a   1.000
_cell.length_b   1.000
_cell.length_c   1.000
_cell.angle_alpha   90.00
_cell.angle_beta   90.00
_cell.angle_gamma   90.00
#
_symmetry.space_group_name_H-M   'P 1'
#
loop_
_entity.id
_entity.type
_entity.pdbx_description
1 polymer ?
#
loop_
_entity_poly.entity_id
_entity_poly.type
_entity_poly.pdbx_seq_one_letter_code
_entity_poly.pdbx_strand_id
1 'polypeptide(L)'
;GESRGILTCLSDWRGLMQWLLCFCLSWNTTGAEIRYTVPEELSLGSVVGNIAKDLGLEVSEISFREMRIASVAGKQYFSVDLGKGELVVSDRIDRESLCGQSASCLLPLEVIIENPLQLHRVEVDIRDINDNAPHFQSSERTLKIAESTAPGMRFSLESAQDPDVGDNSLKSYTLSKNEHFSLEIKDQDDGRKVPELCLEKALDRENKARHQLLLTALDGGSPVRSGTSQIIIIVLDNNDNNPIFKHPLCKVSLNENTPQGTSFLKVEANDLDDGPNGEIEYSFGDHTAQSVKALFEIDPKTGEMYLKGTLDYESTPSYRIEIIAKDKGMPEMEGQCNVQIDVIDVNDNSPQISLTSKPSPVRENAPKGTVVALISARDPDSGDNGKVTLQIQPSYPFTLEPSISSHYALVTNGVLDRETFPEYSIEITATDAGSPPLTSKKTIPVRILDVNDNPPRFPDTAHTVYVNENNTPGYIICSVSALDMDIGDNAKISYSILDSKVQDMSVSSYTYINSDNGSIYSMHSFDYEKLKVFQIQVQAKDHGSPSLSSNVTVHVFILDQNDNAPAVIYPSAVMGSLSRVVQAMRCSVLVIQPRV
;
A
#
# COMPACT_ATOMS: atom_id res chain seq x y z
N GLY A 1 27.32 -0.65 -80.23
CA GLY A 1 27.96 -1.97 -80.22
C GLY A 1 26.88 -3.00 -80.47
N GLU A 2 27.03 -3.98 -81.35
CA GLU A 2 28.12 -4.97 -81.38
C GLU A 2 28.07 -5.88 -80.14
N SER A 3 28.16 -7.22 -80.25
CA SER A 3 28.71 -8.03 -81.34
C SER A 3 27.97 -9.37 -81.54
N ARG A 4 28.00 -9.88 -82.78
CA ARG A 4 27.60 -11.26 -83.14
C ARG A 4 28.59 -12.30 -82.60
N GLY A 5 28.12 -13.55 -82.46
CA GLY A 5 28.97 -14.75 -82.33
C GLY A 5 28.26 -16.00 -82.84
N ILE A 6 28.50 -16.36 -84.10
CA ILE A 6 28.10 -17.66 -84.70
C ILE A 6 29.36 -18.50 -84.85
N LEU A 7 29.32 -19.79 -84.51
CA LEU A 7 30.20 -20.77 -85.16
C LEU A 7 29.66 -22.21 -85.06
N THR A 8 29.70 -22.88 -86.22
CA THR A 8 29.27 -24.25 -86.52
C THR A 8 30.47 -25.11 -86.90
N CYS A 9 30.44 -26.42 -86.62
CA CYS A 9 31.08 -27.54 -87.38
C CYS A 9 30.66 -28.88 -86.70
N LEU A 10 30.22 -29.94 -87.40
CA LEU A 10 31.01 -30.92 -88.22
C LEU A 10 32.09 -31.64 -87.36
N SER A 11 32.36 -32.96 -87.40
CA SER A 11 31.86 -34.15 -88.12
C SER A 11 32.50 -35.42 -87.44
N ASP A 12 32.41 -36.70 -87.83
CA ASP A 12 31.71 -37.42 -88.92
C ASP A 12 31.47 -38.93 -88.63
N TRP A 13 30.43 -39.52 -89.23
CA TRP A 13 30.31 -40.82 -89.93
C TRP A 13 31.13 -42.12 -89.60
N ARG A 14 30.42 -43.26 -89.84
CA ARG A 14 30.83 -44.65 -90.22
C ARG A 14 31.02 -45.75 -89.15
N GLY A 15 30.22 -46.80 -89.32
CA GLY A 15 30.42 -48.16 -88.81
C GLY A 15 29.54 -49.15 -89.60
N LEU A 16 29.97 -49.53 -90.81
CA LEU A 16 29.20 -50.37 -91.75
C LEU A 16 29.43 -51.88 -91.52
N MET A 17 28.32 -52.64 -91.49
CA MET A 17 28.10 -53.95 -92.16
C MET A 17 29.00 -55.17 -91.89
N GLN A 18 28.44 -56.33 -92.26
CA GLN A 18 29.01 -57.70 -92.45
C GLN A 18 28.79 -58.69 -91.28
N TRP A 19 28.42 -59.97 -91.47
CA TRP A 19 28.08 -60.82 -92.66
C TRP A 19 27.14 -61.98 -92.17
N LEU A 20 26.01 -62.28 -92.82
CA LEU A 20 25.76 -63.38 -93.80
C LEU A 20 25.55 -64.84 -93.28
N LEU A 21 24.36 -65.37 -93.60
CA LEU A 21 23.97 -66.79 -93.89
C LEU A 21 23.72 -67.83 -92.77
N CYS A 22 22.92 -68.83 -93.16
CA CYS A 22 22.41 -70.02 -92.43
C CYS A 22 21.30 -69.74 -91.38
N PHE A 23 20.15 -70.44 -91.37
CA PHE A 23 19.70 -71.60 -92.16
C PHE A 23 18.16 -71.56 -92.36
N CYS A 24 17.63 -72.16 -93.42
CA CYS A 24 16.18 -72.33 -93.57
C CYS A 24 15.65 -73.36 -92.57
N LEU A 25 14.88 -72.93 -91.58
CA LEU A 25 13.90 -73.77 -90.90
C LEU A 25 12.56 -73.04 -90.82
N SER A 26 11.60 -73.53 -91.60
CA SER A 26 10.21 -73.10 -91.56
C SER A 26 9.54 -73.61 -90.29
N TRP A 27 9.52 -72.78 -89.24
CA TRP A 27 8.65 -73.00 -88.09
C TRP A 27 7.38 -72.16 -88.26
N ASN A 28 6.33 -72.81 -88.79
CA ASN A 28 4.97 -72.34 -88.61
C ASN A 28 4.59 -72.56 -87.14
N THR A 29 4.67 -71.51 -86.34
CA THR A 29 4.00 -71.45 -85.02
C THR A 29 3.25 -70.14 -84.86
N THR A 30 2.24 -69.93 -85.71
CA THR A 30 1.09 -69.10 -85.34
C THR A 30 0.21 -69.89 -84.37
N GLY A 31 0.69 -70.08 -83.15
CA GLY A 31 -0.12 -70.54 -82.02
C GLY A 31 -0.56 -69.32 -81.22
N ALA A 32 -1.86 -69.18 -80.99
CA ALA A 32 -2.33 -68.21 -80.00
C ALA A 32 -1.85 -68.66 -78.61
N GLU A 33 -1.24 -67.76 -77.86
CA GLU A 33 -0.87 -68.02 -76.47
C GLU A 33 -2.14 -68.17 -75.64
N ILE A 34 -2.33 -69.33 -75.00
CA ILE A 34 -3.55 -69.60 -74.24
C ILE A 34 -3.46 -68.81 -72.95
N ARG A 35 -4.43 -67.91 -72.74
CA ARG A 35 -4.54 -67.10 -71.53
C ARG A 35 -5.86 -67.36 -70.83
N TYR A 36 -5.76 -67.78 -69.57
CA TYR A 36 -6.91 -67.86 -68.67
C TYR A 36 -6.93 -66.67 -67.72
N THR A 37 -8.09 -66.43 -67.12
CA THR A 37 -8.28 -65.37 -66.14
C THR A 37 -9.14 -65.93 -65.02
N VAL A 38 -8.63 -65.94 -63.80
CA VAL A 38 -9.33 -66.42 -62.61
C VAL A 38 -9.15 -65.45 -61.48
N PRO A 39 -10.16 -65.28 -60.60
CA PRO A 39 -9.93 -64.61 -59.34
C PRO A 39 -9.01 -65.43 -58.44
N GLU A 40 -8.36 -64.76 -57.50
CA GLU A 40 -7.69 -65.40 -56.37
C GLU A 40 -8.67 -66.00 -55.36
N GLU A 41 -8.16 -66.55 -54.25
CA GLU A 41 -8.94 -67.20 -53.18
C GLU A 41 -9.93 -68.28 -53.65
N LEU A 42 -9.76 -68.79 -54.88
CA LEU A 42 -10.54 -69.91 -55.40
C LEU A 42 -10.31 -71.16 -54.55
N SER A 43 -11.40 -71.87 -54.27
CA SER A 43 -11.35 -73.14 -53.54
C SER A 43 -10.56 -74.19 -54.30
N LEU A 44 -9.84 -75.03 -53.56
CA LEU A 44 -9.06 -76.14 -54.12
C LEU A 44 -9.94 -77.03 -55.02
N GLY A 45 -9.46 -77.34 -56.22
CA GLY A 45 -10.20 -78.07 -57.25
C GLY A 45 -11.11 -77.22 -58.14
N SER A 46 -11.14 -75.88 -57.97
CA SER A 46 -11.85 -74.98 -58.88
C SER A 46 -11.30 -75.06 -60.30
N VAL A 47 -12.18 -75.09 -61.30
CA VAL A 47 -11.82 -75.17 -62.73
C VAL A 47 -11.43 -73.78 -63.25
N VAL A 48 -10.22 -73.69 -63.82
CA VAL A 48 -9.65 -72.50 -64.47
C VAL A 48 -10.09 -72.43 -65.94
N GLY A 49 -10.08 -73.58 -66.64
CA GLY A 49 -10.42 -73.69 -68.06
C GLY A 49 -10.18 -75.12 -68.58
N ASN A 50 -10.75 -75.46 -69.75
CA ASN A 50 -10.55 -76.79 -70.35
C ASN A 50 -9.36 -76.77 -71.32
N ILE A 51 -8.16 -76.89 -70.75
CA ILE A 51 -6.88 -76.82 -71.46
C ILE A 51 -6.74 -77.90 -72.54
N ALA A 52 -7.35 -79.08 -72.38
CA ALA A 52 -7.34 -80.10 -73.43
C ALA A 52 -8.11 -79.65 -74.67
N LYS A 53 -9.33 -79.15 -74.49
CA LYS A 53 -10.17 -78.62 -75.58
C LYS A 53 -9.52 -77.42 -76.26
N ASP A 54 -8.95 -76.50 -75.49
CA ASP A 54 -8.35 -75.27 -76.04
C ASP A 54 -7.02 -75.55 -76.79
N LEU A 55 -6.34 -76.66 -76.47
CA LEU A 55 -5.23 -77.22 -77.25
C LEU A 55 -5.67 -78.16 -78.40
N GLY A 56 -6.97 -78.42 -78.56
CA GLY A 56 -7.53 -79.25 -79.63
C GLY A 56 -7.37 -80.76 -79.43
N LEU A 57 -7.25 -81.23 -78.17
CA LEU A 57 -6.98 -82.62 -77.79
C LEU A 57 -8.22 -83.29 -77.18
N GLU A 58 -8.39 -84.59 -77.42
CA GLU A 58 -9.43 -85.37 -76.77
C GLU A 58 -9.02 -85.83 -75.35
N VAL A 59 -10.00 -86.00 -74.45
CA VAL A 59 -9.76 -86.44 -73.05
C VAL A 59 -9.16 -87.86 -72.99
N SER A 60 -9.42 -88.68 -74.00
CA SER A 60 -8.77 -89.97 -74.24
C SER A 60 -7.27 -89.86 -74.52
N GLU A 61 -6.85 -88.77 -75.17
CA GLU A 61 -5.49 -88.55 -75.65
C GLU A 61 -4.57 -88.00 -74.54
N ILE A 62 -5.05 -87.04 -73.75
CA ILE A 62 -4.27 -86.37 -72.69
C ILE A 62 -3.76 -87.31 -71.60
N SER A 63 -4.55 -88.35 -71.27
CA SER A 63 -4.18 -89.36 -70.27
C SER A 63 -3.11 -90.32 -70.81
N PHE A 64 -3.17 -90.65 -72.10
CA PHE A 64 -2.17 -91.50 -72.76
C PHE A 64 -0.86 -90.75 -73.04
N ARG A 65 -0.94 -89.43 -73.26
CA ARG A 65 0.20 -88.56 -73.55
C ARG A 65 0.78 -87.85 -72.32
N GLU A 66 0.48 -88.34 -71.11
CA GLU A 66 0.99 -87.84 -69.82
C GLU A 66 0.97 -86.30 -69.68
N MET A 67 -0.15 -85.66 -70.04
CA MET A 67 -0.28 -84.20 -69.95
C MET A 67 -0.04 -83.71 -68.52
N ARG A 68 0.98 -82.87 -68.31
CA ARG A 68 1.34 -82.33 -67.00
C ARG A 68 1.90 -80.91 -67.07
N ILE A 69 1.78 -80.17 -65.98
CA ILE A 69 2.44 -78.88 -65.83
C ILE A 69 3.90 -79.13 -65.44
N ALA A 70 4.82 -78.41 -66.07
CA ALA A 70 6.24 -78.45 -65.78
C ALA A 70 6.50 -77.90 -64.37
N SER A 71 7.00 -78.76 -63.47
CA SER A 71 7.43 -78.32 -62.15
C SER A 71 8.85 -77.75 -62.23
N VAL A 72 8.96 -76.44 -62.39
CA VAL A 72 10.18 -75.68 -62.08
C VAL A 72 10.21 -75.44 -60.57
N ALA A 73 11.38 -75.52 -59.94
CA ALA A 73 11.53 -75.51 -58.48
C ALA A 73 10.80 -74.34 -57.80
N GLY A 74 9.65 -74.62 -57.19
CA GLY A 74 8.70 -73.64 -56.66
C GLY A 74 7.40 -74.28 -56.20
N LYS A 75 6.47 -73.47 -55.70
CA LYS A 75 5.13 -73.91 -55.26
C LYS A 75 4.21 -74.03 -56.47
N GLN A 76 3.45 -75.13 -56.57
CA GLN A 76 2.60 -75.42 -57.72
C GLN A 76 1.12 -75.10 -57.41
N TYR A 77 0.63 -74.00 -57.99
CA TYR A 77 -0.72 -73.47 -57.76
C TYR A 77 -1.82 -74.11 -58.63
N PHE A 78 -1.43 -74.78 -59.72
CA PHE A 78 -2.36 -75.45 -60.64
C PHE A 78 -1.94 -76.89 -60.96
N SER A 79 -2.93 -77.75 -61.20
CA SER A 79 -2.77 -79.10 -61.74
C SER A 79 -3.76 -79.35 -62.88
N VAL A 80 -3.61 -80.47 -63.60
CA VAL A 80 -4.54 -80.86 -64.69
C VAL A 80 -5.36 -82.07 -64.25
N ASP A 81 -6.69 -81.96 -64.28
CA ASP A 81 -7.60 -83.09 -64.13
C ASP A 81 -7.61 -83.89 -65.44
N LEU A 82 -6.76 -84.91 -65.51
CA LEU A 82 -6.63 -85.84 -66.65
C LEU A 82 -7.94 -86.57 -67.00
N GLY A 83 -8.89 -86.66 -66.07
CA GLY A 83 -10.20 -87.27 -66.32
C GLY A 83 -11.18 -86.38 -67.09
N LYS A 84 -10.88 -85.08 -67.22
CA LYS A 84 -11.75 -84.08 -67.89
C LYS A 84 -11.04 -83.13 -68.86
N GLY A 85 -9.70 -83.06 -68.79
CA GLY A 85 -8.92 -82.08 -69.55
C GLY A 85 -8.96 -80.67 -69.00
N GLU A 86 -9.24 -80.52 -67.71
CA GLU A 86 -9.44 -79.24 -67.04
C GLU A 86 -8.20 -78.84 -66.26
N LEU A 87 -7.78 -77.57 -66.41
CA LEU A 87 -6.82 -76.93 -65.52
C LEU A 87 -7.55 -76.58 -64.23
N VAL A 88 -7.05 -77.02 -63.08
CA VAL A 88 -7.68 -76.85 -61.77
C VAL A 88 -6.71 -76.27 -60.74
N VAL A 89 -7.25 -75.52 -59.77
CA VAL A 89 -6.48 -74.93 -58.66
C VAL A 89 -6.02 -76.02 -57.69
N SER A 90 -4.72 -76.12 -57.43
CA SER A 90 -4.11 -77.15 -56.57
C SER A 90 -3.60 -76.63 -55.22
N ASP A 91 -3.47 -75.32 -55.04
CA ASP A 91 -3.08 -74.68 -53.77
C ASP A 91 -3.73 -73.29 -53.66
N ARG A 92 -3.76 -72.68 -52.47
CA ARG A 92 -4.29 -71.31 -52.27
C ARG A 92 -3.46 -70.32 -53.09
N ILE A 93 -4.16 -69.55 -53.92
CA ILE A 93 -3.64 -68.43 -54.70
C ILE A 93 -4.01 -67.17 -53.93
N ASP A 94 -2.98 -66.44 -53.51
CA ASP A 94 -3.00 -65.22 -52.72
C ASP A 94 -2.13 -64.24 -53.53
N ARG A 95 -2.76 -63.25 -54.15
CA ARG A 95 -2.17 -62.40 -55.20
C ARG A 95 -1.19 -61.40 -54.58
N GLU A 96 -1.45 -60.94 -53.37
CA GLU A 96 -0.63 -60.00 -52.62
C GLU A 96 0.73 -60.63 -52.29
N SER A 97 0.76 -61.89 -51.88
CA SER A 97 2.01 -62.61 -51.63
C SER A 97 2.80 -62.95 -52.90
N LEU A 98 2.12 -63.12 -54.04
CA LEU A 98 2.71 -63.47 -55.33
C LEU A 98 3.26 -62.26 -56.10
N CYS A 99 2.47 -61.19 -56.15
CA CYS A 99 2.63 -60.07 -57.08
C CYS A 99 2.67 -58.71 -56.35
N GLY A 100 2.32 -58.65 -55.06
CA GLY A 100 2.21 -57.41 -54.30
C GLY A 100 1.27 -56.41 -54.97
N GLN A 101 1.63 -55.13 -54.91
CA GLN A 101 0.87 -54.03 -55.53
C GLN A 101 1.12 -53.89 -57.06
N SER A 102 1.56 -54.95 -57.75
CA SER A 102 1.76 -54.93 -59.20
C SER A 102 0.41 -54.87 -59.94
N ALA A 103 0.29 -53.97 -60.92
CA ALA A 103 -0.95 -53.75 -61.68
C ALA A 103 -1.41 -54.93 -62.57
N SER A 104 -0.60 -55.98 -62.69
CA SER A 104 -0.92 -57.23 -63.40
C SER A 104 -0.23 -58.40 -62.72
N CYS A 105 -0.95 -59.51 -62.47
CA CYS A 105 -0.41 -60.71 -61.86
C CYS A 105 -0.52 -61.90 -62.82
N LEU A 106 0.48 -62.07 -63.67
CA LEU A 106 0.55 -63.14 -64.66
C LEU A 106 1.41 -64.29 -64.13
N LEU A 107 0.81 -65.46 -63.98
CA LEU A 107 1.51 -66.69 -63.66
C LEU A 107 1.76 -67.48 -64.95
N PRO A 108 3.01 -67.53 -65.46
CA PRO A 108 3.35 -68.34 -66.61
C PRO A 108 3.39 -69.83 -66.22
N LEU A 109 2.66 -70.65 -66.97
CA LEU A 109 2.64 -72.09 -66.86
C LEU A 109 3.20 -72.71 -68.14
N GLU A 110 4.03 -73.73 -67.98
CA GLU A 110 4.52 -74.56 -69.08
C GLU A 110 3.82 -75.91 -69.02
N VAL A 111 3.00 -76.23 -70.02
CA VAL A 111 2.26 -77.50 -70.12
C VAL A 111 3.03 -78.42 -71.07
N ILE A 112 3.45 -79.57 -70.54
CA ILE A 112 4.17 -80.61 -71.27
C ILE A 112 3.19 -81.71 -71.63
N ILE A 113 3.26 -82.15 -72.88
CA ILE A 113 2.54 -83.30 -73.42
C ILE A 113 3.57 -84.20 -74.10
N GLU A 114 3.58 -85.49 -73.79
CA GLU A 114 4.54 -86.44 -74.34
C GLU A 114 4.02 -87.13 -75.62
N ASN A 115 4.93 -87.78 -76.35
CA ASN A 115 4.63 -88.70 -77.46
C ASN A 115 3.63 -88.19 -78.53
N PRO A 116 3.98 -87.20 -79.37
CA PRO A 116 5.26 -86.48 -79.43
C PRO A 116 5.37 -85.40 -78.35
N LEU A 117 6.61 -85.10 -77.94
CA LEU A 117 6.90 -84.05 -76.95
C LEU A 117 6.49 -82.68 -77.49
N GLN A 118 5.57 -82.02 -76.80
CA GLN A 118 5.06 -80.68 -77.07
C GLN A 118 5.12 -79.86 -75.78
N LEU A 119 5.49 -78.59 -75.93
CA LEU A 119 5.55 -77.60 -74.85
C LEU A 119 4.61 -76.45 -75.22
N HIS A 120 3.58 -76.22 -74.41
CA HIS A 120 2.65 -75.12 -74.57
C HIS A 120 2.83 -74.14 -73.43
N ARG A 121 2.93 -72.84 -73.75
CA ARG A 121 2.89 -71.77 -72.76
C ARG A 121 1.45 -71.35 -72.54
N VAL A 122 1.07 -71.25 -71.27
CA VAL A 122 -0.24 -70.85 -70.81
C VAL A 122 -0.03 -69.75 -69.77
N GLU A 123 -0.62 -68.57 -69.97
CA GLU A 123 -0.63 -67.54 -68.94
C GLU A 123 -1.92 -67.64 -68.12
N VAL A 124 -1.82 -67.57 -66.79
CA VAL A 124 -2.98 -67.38 -65.93
C VAL A 124 -2.92 -66.01 -65.29
N ASP A 125 -3.88 -65.16 -65.65
CA ASP A 125 -4.06 -63.81 -65.13
C ASP A 125 -4.90 -63.87 -63.86
N ILE A 126 -4.26 -63.57 -62.73
CA ILE A 126 -4.88 -63.61 -61.40
C ILE A 126 -5.57 -62.27 -61.14
N ARG A 127 -6.91 -62.31 -61.04
CA ARG A 127 -7.74 -61.15 -60.72
C ARG A 127 -7.81 -60.95 -59.21
N ASP A 128 -7.52 -59.72 -58.84
CA ASP A 128 -7.68 -59.15 -57.51
C ASP A 128 -9.12 -59.28 -56.98
N ILE A 129 -9.27 -59.70 -55.72
CA ILE A 129 -10.51 -59.63 -54.94
C ILE A 129 -10.33 -58.57 -53.83
N ASN A 130 -11.40 -57.88 -53.42
CA ASN A 130 -11.41 -57.01 -52.22
C ASN A 130 -11.35 -57.83 -50.91
N ASP A 131 -10.29 -58.60 -50.72
CA ASP A 131 -10.10 -59.54 -49.61
C ASP A 131 -9.24 -58.96 -48.46
N ASN A 132 -8.52 -57.87 -48.72
CA ASN A 132 -7.94 -57.02 -47.68
C ASN A 132 -8.86 -55.83 -47.37
N ALA A 133 -8.38 -54.90 -46.56
CA ALA A 133 -9.07 -53.65 -46.27
C ALA A 133 -8.03 -52.56 -45.97
N PRO A 134 -8.35 -51.28 -46.23
CA PRO A 134 -7.49 -50.18 -45.84
C PRO A 134 -7.14 -50.27 -44.36
N HIS A 135 -5.87 -50.13 -44.00
CA HIS A 135 -5.43 -50.11 -42.60
C HIS A 135 -4.41 -49.00 -42.35
N PHE A 136 -4.46 -48.41 -41.16
CA PHE A 136 -3.45 -47.44 -40.71
C PHE A 136 -2.38 -48.16 -39.91
N GLN A 137 -1.13 -47.69 -39.98
CA GLN A 137 -0.04 -48.21 -39.14
C GLN A 137 -0.28 -47.90 -37.65
N SER A 138 -0.84 -46.72 -37.38
CA SER A 138 -1.18 -46.23 -36.04
C SER A 138 -2.70 -46.19 -35.84
N SER A 139 -3.21 -46.85 -34.79
CA SER A 139 -4.63 -46.75 -34.40
C SER A 139 -5.00 -45.39 -33.79
N GLU A 140 -4.01 -44.64 -33.29
CA GLU A 140 -4.14 -43.27 -32.82
C GLU A 140 -3.00 -42.40 -33.35
N ARG A 141 -3.30 -41.15 -33.72
CA ARG A 141 -2.33 -40.12 -34.10
C ARG A 141 -2.53 -38.86 -33.26
N THR A 142 -1.60 -38.56 -32.36
CA THR A 142 -1.66 -37.33 -31.55
C THR A 142 -1.00 -36.14 -32.25
N LEU A 143 -1.76 -35.06 -32.49
CA LEU A 143 -1.27 -33.76 -32.96
C LEU A 143 -1.24 -32.76 -31.80
N LYS A 144 -0.24 -31.89 -31.80
CA LYS A 144 -0.11 -30.75 -30.86
C LYS A 144 -0.12 -29.47 -31.70
N ILE A 145 -1.11 -28.61 -31.50
CA ILE A 145 -1.36 -27.43 -32.35
C ILE A 145 -1.56 -26.23 -31.43
N ALA A 146 -0.76 -25.17 -31.58
CA ALA A 146 -0.94 -23.93 -30.81
C ALA A 146 -2.24 -23.24 -31.22
N GLU A 147 -2.96 -22.62 -30.28
CA GLU A 147 -4.24 -21.99 -30.61
C GLU A 147 -4.13 -20.78 -31.53
N SER A 148 -3.02 -20.05 -31.41
CA SER A 148 -2.61 -18.97 -32.32
C SER A 148 -2.26 -19.45 -33.74
N THR A 149 -2.42 -20.75 -34.06
CA THR A 149 -2.30 -21.25 -35.43
C THR A 149 -3.40 -20.67 -36.32
N ALA A 150 -3.00 -19.93 -37.35
CA ALA A 150 -3.94 -19.33 -38.29
C ALA A 150 -4.77 -20.39 -39.06
N PRO A 151 -6.07 -20.14 -39.28
CA PRO A 151 -6.89 -20.91 -40.22
C PRO A 151 -6.27 -20.97 -41.62
N GLY A 152 -6.46 -22.10 -42.30
CA GLY A 152 -5.79 -22.48 -43.55
C GLY A 152 -4.52 -23.32 -43.34
N MET A 153 -4.00 -23.44 -42.12
CA MET A 153 -2.84 -24.29 -41.83
C MET A 153 -3.17 -25.78 -42.02
N ARG A 154 -2.21 -26.54 -42.57
CA ARG A 154 -2.38 -27.94 -42.96
C ARG A 154 -1.43 -28.86 -42.19
N PHE A 155 -1.91 -30.04 -41.84
CA PHE A 155 -1.16 -31.07 -41.12
C PHE A 155 -1.26 -32.40 -41.88
N SER A 156 -0.15 -32.89 -42.41
CA SER A 156 -0.10 -34.18 -43.10
C SER A 156 -0.42 -35.32 -42.12
N LEU A 157 -1.33 -36.20 -42.53
CA LEU A 157 -1.71 -37.40 -41.80
C LEU A 157 -1.08 -38.65 -42.45
N GLU A 158 -1.06 -39.76 -41.72
CA GLU A 158 -0.61 -41.05 -42.24
C GLU A 158 -1.62 -41.57 -43.28
N SER A 159 -1.16 -41.92 -44.48
CA SER A 159 -1.97 -42.66 -45.44
C SER A 159 -2.22 -44.08 -44.95
N ALA A 160 -3.49 -44.49 -44.91
CA ALA A 160 -3.84 -45.91 -44.87
C ALA A 160 -3.19 -46.68 -46.04
N GLN A 161 -2.83 -47.93 -45.78
CA GLN A 161 -2.27 -48.85 -46.76
C GLN A 161 -3.30 -49.90 -47.12
N ASP A 162 -3.31 -50.26 -48.40
CA ASP A 162 -4.21 -51.27 -48.95
C ASP A 162 -3.39 -52.20 -49.85
N PRO A 163 -3.35 -53.52 -49.59
CA PRO A 163 -2.65 -54.49 -50.45
C PRO A 163 -3.30 -54.64 -51.84
N ASP A 164 -4.61 -54.46 -51.91
CA ASP A 164 -5.45 -54.71 -53.08
C ASP A 164 -5.19 -53.66 -54.18
N VAL A 165 -5.44 -54.00 -55.45
CA VAL A 165 -5.09 -53.15 -56.61
C VAL A 165 -6.29 -52.68 -57.44
N GLY A 166 -6.10 -51.59 -58.18
CA GLY A 166 -7.14 -51.05 -59.06
C GLY A 166 -8.33 -50.48 -58.27
N ASP A 167 -9.55 -50.90 -58.60
CA ASP A 167 -10.75 -50.38 -57.95
C ASP A 167 -10.97 -50.89 -56.52
N ASN A 168 -10.40 -52.05 -56.15
CA ASN A 168 -10.45 -52.56 -54.77
C ASN A 168 -9.44 -51.86 -53.84
N SER A 169 -8.49 -51.08 -54.39
CA SER A 169 -7.56 -50.30 -53.58
C SER A 169 -8.23 -49.08 -52.92
N LEU A 170 -7.59 -48.53 -51.88
CA LEU A 170 -7.89 -47.26 -51.22
C LEU A 170 -8.42 -46.18 -52.19
N LYS A 171 -9.70 -45.84 -52.06
CA LYS A 171 -10.39 -44.89 -52.93
C LYS A 171 -10.52 -43.50 -52.33
N SER A 172 -10.84 -43.42 -51.05
CA SER A 172 -11.16 -42.15 -50.39
C SER A 172 -10.91 -42.16 -48.88
N TYR A 173 -10.85 -40.96 -48.30
CA TYR A 173 -10.83 -40.75 -46.86
C TYR A 173 -12.02 -39.88 -46.44
N THR A 174 -12.52 -40.10 -45.23
CA THR A 174 -13.55 -39.27 -44.58
C THR A 174 -13.13 -38.94 -43.15
N LEU A 175 -13.58 -37.79 -42.66
CA LEU A 175 -13.30 -37.29 -41.31
C LEU A 175 -14.62 -37.14 -40.54
N SER A 176 -14.63 -37.48 -39.26
CA SER A 176 -15.77 -37.24 -38.37
C SER A 176 -16.21 -35.78 -38.37
N LYS A 177 -17.52 -35.54 -38.45
CA LYS A 177 -18.12 -34.19 -38.40
C LYS A 177 -17.64 -33.42 -37.17
N ASN A 178 -17.06 -32.25 -37.41
CA ASN A 178 -16.58 -31.33 -36.39
C ASN A 178 -16.65 -29.88 -36.95
N GLU A 179 -16.24 -28.88 -36.16
CA GLU A 179 -16.35 -27.46 -36.54
C GLU A 179 -15.05 -26.75 -36.93
N HIS A 180 -13.89 -27.29 -36.55
CA HIS A 180 -12.60 -26.59 -36.68
C HIS A 180 -11.69 -27.20 -37.76
N PHE A 181 -11.95 -28.44 -38.18
CA PHE A 181 -11.06 -29.19 -39.07
C PHE A 181 -11.83 -29.78 -40.26
N SER A 182 -11.30 -29.54 -41.46
CA SER A 182 -11.68 -30.25 -42.68
C SER A 182 -10.60 -31.27 -43.07
N LEU A 183 -10.89 -32.06 -44.09
CA LEU A 183 -9.96 -33.02 -44.66
C LEU A 183 -9.79 -32.72 -46.14
N GLU A 184 -8.55 -32.46 -46.55
CA GLU A 184 -8.15 -32.33 -47.95
C GLU A 184 -7.37 -33.57 -48.35
N ILE A 185 -7.57 -34.06 -49.58
CA ILE A 185 -6.87 -35.24 -50.10
C ILE A 185 -5.98 -34.78 -51.24
N LYS A 186 -4.69 -35.09 -51.12
CA LYS A 186 -3.67 -34.75 -52.10
C LYS A 186 -3.24 -35.99 -52.85
N ASP A 187 -3.53 -36.02 -54.14
CA ASP A 187 -3.00 -37.04 -55.04
C ASP A 187 -1.51 -36.76 -55.31
N GLN A 188 -0.65 -37.75 -55.12
CA GLN A 188 0.76 -37.70 -55.53
C GLN A 188 0.95 -38.25 -56.96
N ASP A 189 2.08 -37.92 -57.58
CA ASP A 189 2.43 -38.35 -58.95
C ASP A 189 2.53 -39.89 -59.10
N ASP A 190 2.69 -40.62 -57.99
CA ASP A 190 2.68 -42.10 -57.93
C ASP A 190 1.28 -42.71 -57.74
N GLY A 191 0.23 -41.88 -57.73
CA GLY A 191 -1.16 -42.28 -57.52
C GLY A 191 -1.56 -42.43 -56.05
N ARG A 192 -0.65 -42.23 -55.08
CA ARG A 192 -0.98 -42.32 -53.66
C ARG A 192 -1.82 -41.12 -53.20
N LYS A 193 -2.83 -41.41 -52.39
CA LYS A 193 -3.68 -40.42 -51.73
C LYS A 193 -3.11 -40.11 -50.35
N VAL A 194 -2.74 -38.85 -50.12
CA VAL A 194 -2.29 -38.36 -48.81
C VAL A 194 -3.37 -37.49 -48.18
N PRO A 195 -3.91 -37.86 -47.00
CA PRO A 195 -4.81 -36.99 -46.26
C PRO A 195 -4.05 -35.85 -45.57
N GLU A 196 -4.49 -34.61 -45.77
CA GLU A 196 -4.05 -33.41 -45.05
C GLU A 196 -5.22 -32.89 -44.20
N LEU A 197 -5.04 -32.80 -42.87
CA LEU A 197 -5.99 -32.14 -41.97
C LEU A 197 -5.83 -30.63 -42.11
N CYS A 198 -6.91 -29.90 -42.41
CA CYS A 198 -6.86 -28.45 -42.58
C CYS A 198 -7.64 -27.75 -41.46
N LEU A 199 -7.06 -26.71 -40.87
CA LEU A 199 -7.69 -25.91 -39.82
C LEU A 199 -8.60 -24.84 -40.45
N GLU A 200 -9.92 -24.94 -40.27
CA GLU A 200 -10.93 -24.05 -40.87
C GLU A 200 -11.33 -22.88 -39.94
N LYS A 201 -11.30 -23.10 -38.63
CA LYS A 201 -11.59 -22.09 -37.61
C LYS A 201 -10.42 -22.02 -36.63
N ALA A 202 -10.20 -20.85 -36.02
CA ALA A 202 -9.25 -20.72 -34.92
C ALA A 202 -9.56 -21.73 -33.80
N LEU A 203 -8.53 -22.09 -33.05
CA LEU A 203 -8.66 -22.86 -31.81
C LEU A 203 -8.65 -21.87 -30.64
N ASP A 204 -9.07 -22.36 -29.49
CA ASP A 204 -9.30 -21.63 -28.25
C ASP A 204 -9.24 -22.71 -27.16
N ARG A 205 -8.15 -22.71 -26.37
CA ARG A 205 -7.81 -23.77 -25.43
C ARG A 205 -8.66 -23.66 -24.16
N GLU A 206 -8.94 -22.44 -23.72
CA GLU A 206 -9.77 -22.08 -22.56
C GLU A 206 -11.20 -22.63 -22.73
N ASN A 207 -11.71 -22.59 -23.97
CA ASN A 207 -12.96 -23.21 -24.37
C ASN A 207 -12.80 -24.72 -24.61
N LYS A 208 -11.76 -25.15 -25.33
CA LYS A 208 -11.58 -26.58 -25.67
C LYS A 208 -10.14 -27.03 -25.96
N ALA A 209 -9.37 -27.28 -24.90
CA ALA A 209 -8.02 -27.85 -24.94
C ALA A 209 -7.83 -29.19 -25.70
N ARG A 210 -8.89 -29.97 -26.00
CA ARG A 210 -8.76 -31.30 -26.64
C ARG A 210 -9.88 -31.60 -27.65
N HIS A 211 -9.47 -32.02 -28.85
CA HIS A 211 -10.37 -32.58 -29.87
C HIS A 211 -10.03 -34.04 -30.12
N GLN A 212 -11.06 -34.84 -30.42
CA GLN A 212 -10.94 -36.22 -30.85
C GLN A 212 -11.73 -36.35 -32.15
N LEU A 213 -11.07 -36.77 -33.22
CA LEU A 213 -11.64 -36.97 -34.55
C LEU A 213 -11.41 -38.42 -34.98
N LEU A 214 -12.28 -38.95 -35.83
CA LEU A 214 -12.12 -40.25 -36.46
C LEU A 214 -11.80 -40.04 -37.94
N LEU A 215 -10.66 -40.56 -38.38
CA LEU A 215 -10.29 -40.67 -39.78
C LEU A 215 -10.67 -42.07 -40.26
N THR A 216 -11.44 -42.15 -41.35
CA THR A 216 -11.87 -43.41 -41.96
C THR A 216 -11.36 -43.47 -43.39
N ALA A 217 -10.59 -44.51 -43.70
CA ALA A 217 -10.18 -44.86 -45.05
C ALA A 217 -11.22 -45.83 -45.66
N LEU A 218 -11.52 -45.68 -46.95
CA LEU A 218 -12.49 -46.48 -47.69
C LEU A 218 -11.87 -46.95 -49.00
N ASP A 219 -11.99 -48.24 -49.28
CA ASP A 219 -11.68 -48.80 -50.60
C ASP A 219 -12.76 -48.44 -51.65
N GLY A 220 -12.60 -48.92 -52.88
CA GLY A 220 -13.61 -48.81 -53.94
C GLY A 220 -14.27 -50.14 -54.31
N GLY A 221 -14.05 -51.20 -53.52
CA GLY A 221 -14.52 -52.55 -53.80
C GLY A 221 -16.01 -52.77 -53.55
N SER A 222 -16.47 -53.99 -53.79
CA SER A 222 -17.88 -54.37 -53.55
C SER A 222 -17.96 -55.75 -52.88
N PRO A 223 -18.24 -55.85 -51.56
CA PRO A 223 -18.60 -54.75 -50.65
C PRO A 223 -17.43 -53.79 -50.38
N VAL A 224 -17.74 -52.54 -50.04
CA VAL A 224 -16.75 -51.55 -49.57
C VAL A 224 -16.30 -51.91 -48.16
N ARG A 225 -14.99 -51.85 -47.89
CA ARG A 225 -14.38 -52.08 -46.58
C ARG A 225 -13.63 -50.84 -46.13
N SER A 226 -13.26 -50.80 -44.86
CA SER A 226 -12.81 -49.57 -44.20
C SER A 226 -11.81 -49.79 -43.08
N GLY A 227 -10.80 -48.94 -43.03
CA GLY A 227 -9.91 -48.78 -41.88
C GLY A 227 -10.22 -47.50 -41.12
N THR A 228 -9.91 -47.47 -39.82
CA THR A 228 -10.06 -46.26 -38.99
C THR A 228 -8.81 -45.96 -38.17
N SER A 229 -8.56 -44.68 -37.91
CA SER A 229 -7.55 -44.18 -36.98
C SER A 229 -8.08 -42.97 -36.22
N GLN A 230 -7.79 -42.87 -34.93
CA GLN A 230 -8.25 -41.77 -34.09
C GLN A 230 -7.22 -40.64 -34.09
N ILE A 231 -7.63 -39.44 -34.53
CA ILE A 231 -6.79 -38.24 -34.42
C ILE A 231 -7.11 -37.56 -33.09
N ILE A 232 -6.12 -37.42 -32.22
CA ILE A 232 -6.25 -36.68 -30.97
C ILE A 232 -5.46 -35.39 -31.07
N ILE A 233 -6.16 -34.26 -30.99
CA ILE A 233 -5.56 -32.94 -31.08
C ILE A 233 -5.53 -32.36 -29.67
N ILE A 234 -4.33 -32.07 -29.20
CA ILE A 234 -4.06 -31.33 -27.98
C ILE A 234 -3.79 -29.90 -28.42
N VAL A 235 -4.63 -28.97 -28.00
CA VAL A 235 -4.39 -27.55 -28.20
C VAL A 235 -3.26 -27.13 -27.27
N LEU A 236 -2.22 -26.52 -27.81
CA LEU A 236 -1.13 -25.94 -27.01
C LEU A 236 -1.48 -24.50 -26.68
N ASP A 237 -1.30 -24.20 -25.41
CA ASP A 237 -1.45 -22.91 -24.79
C ASP A 237 -0.52 -21.85 -25.40
N ASN A 238 -1.02 -20.64 -25.55
CA ASN A 238 -0.28 -19.45 -25.95
C ASN A 238 -0.74 -18.27 -25.08
N ASN A 239 0.21 -17.45 -24.58
CA ASN A 239 -0.13 -16.29 -23.75
C ASN A 239 -0.95 -15.28 -24.57
N ASP A 240 -2.27 -15.32 -24.44
CA ASP A 240 -3.22 -14.45 -25.17
C ASP A 240 -4.37 -13.91 -24.32
N ASN A 241 -4.55 -14.43 -23.10
CA ASN A 241 -5.22 -13.73 -22.02
C ASN A 241 -4.21 -12.91 -21.22
N ASN A 242 -4.73 -11.99 -20.38
CA ASN A 242 -3.91 -11.19 -19.48
C ASN A 242 -4.52 -11.20 -18.08
N PRO A 243 -3.75 -10.93 -17.01
CA PRO A 243 -4.29 -11.01 -15.65
C PRO A 243 -5.41 -9.98 -15.42
N ILE A 244 -6.60 -10.41 -15.02
CA ILE A 244 -7.74 -9.51 -14.74
C ILE A 244 -8.00 -9.45 -13.24
N PHE A 245 -7.84 -8.26 -12.64
CA PHE A 245 -8.25 -8.00 -11.25
C PHE A 245 -9.76 -8.08 -11.09
N LYS A 246 -10.20 -8.82 -10.06
CA LYS A 246 -11.61 -8.98 -9.66
C LYS A 246 -12.32 -7.65 -9.34
N HIS A 247 -11.56 -6.67 -8.86
CA HIS A 247 -12.04 -5.32 -8.56
C HIS A 247 -11.03 -4.29 -9.09
N PRO A 248 -11.44 -3.35 -9.97
CA PRO A 248 -10.52 -2.34 -10.53
C PRO A 248 -10.15 -1.24 -9.52
N LEU A 249 -10.95 -1.07 -8.46
CA LEU A 249 -10.70 -0.18 -7.34
C LEU A 249 -11.05 -0.89 -6.03
N CYS A 250 -10.04 -1.12 -5.19
CA CYS A 250 -10.21 -1.56 -3.81
C CYS A 250 -10.13 -0.35 -2.88
N LYS A 251 -11.04 -0.26 -1.90
CA LYS A 251 -10.99 0.75 -0.84
C LYS A 251 -10.85 0.06 0.51
N VAL A 252 -9.93 0.55 1.32
CA VAL A 252 -9.68 0.07 2.69
C VAL A 252 -9.41 1.26 3.59
N SER A 253 -9.75 1.14 4.87
CA SER A 253 -9.46 2.17 5.87
C SER A 253 -8.60 1.57 6.98
N LEU A 254 -7.59 2.32 7.41
CA LEU A 254 -6.62 1.89 8.43
C LEU A 254 -6.44 2.99 9.46
N ASN A 255 -6.52 2.63 10.75
CA ASN A 255 -6.11 3.54 11.82
C ASN A 255 -4.62 3.84 11.69
N GLU A 256 -4.18 5.06 11.97
CA GLU A 256 -2.76 5.39 11.80
C GLU A 256 -1.84 4.61 12.75
N ASN A 257 -2.33 4.32 13.96
CA ASN A 257 -1.65 3.50 14.96
C ASN A 257 -1.64 1.98 14.66
N THR A 258 -2.03 1.57 13.45
CA THR A 258 -2.01 0.16 13.02
C THR A 258 -0.58 -0.39 13.13
N PRO A 259 -0.36 -1.54 13.82
CA PRO A 259 0.97 -2.12 13.96
C PRO A 259 1.62 -2.53 12.63
N GLN A 260 2.94 -2.40 12.55
CA GLN A 260 3.73 -2.97 11.47
C GLN A 260 3.54 -4.49 11.38
N GLY A 261 3.54 -5.03 10.16
CA GLY A 261 3.24 -6.43 9.86
C GLY A 261 1.75 -6.77 9.71
N THR A 262 0.85 -5.81 9.96
CA THR A 262 -0.60 -6.02 9.77
C THR A 262 -0.93 -6.25 8.29
N SER A 263 -1.50 -7.41 7.96
CA SER A 263 -2.17 -7.65 6.67
C SER A 263 -3.52 -6.93 6.67
N PHE A 264 -3.82 -6.16 5.63
CA PHE A 264 -5.02 -5.31 5.59
C PHE A 264 -5.88 -5.47 4.33
N LEU A 265 -5.31 -5.95 3.23
CA LEU A 265 -6.01 -6.19 1.98
C LEU A 265 -5.38 -7.37 1.25
N LYS A 266 -6.19 -8.16 0.57
CA LYS A 266 -5.72 -9.11 -0.44
C LYS A 266 -6.30 -8.69 -1.78
N VAL A 267 -5.43 -8.39 -2.74
CA VAL A 267 -5.84 -8.24 -4.14
C VAL A 267 -5.82 -9.60 -4.83
N GLU A 268 -6.71 -9.77 -5.80
CA GLU A 268 -6.91 -11.04 -6.51
C GLU A 268 -7.10 -10.72 -8.00
N ALA A 269 -6.15 -11.16 -8.81
CA ALA A 269 -6.26 -11.22 -10.26
C ALA A 269 -6.40 -12.68 -10.70
N ASN A 270 -7.06 -12.88 -11.82
CA ASN A 270 -7.24 -14.18 -12.45
C ASN A 270 -6.75 -14.10 -13.89
N ASP A 271 -5.93 -15.08 -14.27
CA ASP A 271 -5.57 -15.36 -15.66
C ASP A 271 -6.25 -16.67 -16.09
N LEU A 272 -6.43 -16.87 -17.39
CA LEU A 272 -7.11 -18.04 -17.96
C LEU A 272 -6.12 -19.05 -18.58
N ASP A 273 -4.90 -18.63 -18.89
CA ASP A 273 -3.91 -19.43 -19.62
C ASP A 273 -3.27 -20.54 -18.75
N ASP A 274 -2.61 -21.52 -19.37
CA ASP A 274 -2.06 -22.71 -18.70
C ASP A 274 -0.66 -22.48 -18.12
N GLY A 275 -0.40 -23.09 -16.96
CA GLY A 275 0.94 -23.15 -16.38
C GLY A 275 1.58 -21.76 -16.21
N PRO A 276 2.77 -21.48 -16.79
CA PRO A 276 3.47 -20.22 -16.57
C PRO A 276 2.75 -19.00 -17.18
N ASN A 277 1.94 -19.20 -18.23
CA ASN A 277 1.14 -18.15 -18.85
C ASN A 277 0.01 -17.71 -17.89
N GLY A 278 -0.55 -18.64 -17.12
CA GLY A 278 -1.49 -18.32 -16.03
C GLY A 278 -0.85 -17.98 -14.67
N GLU A 279 0.48 -18.02 -14.51
CA GLU A 279 1.16 -17.81 -13.22
C GLU A 279 1.38 -16.31 -12.92
N ILE A 280 0.47 -15.73 -12.14
CA ILE A 280 0.53 -14.31 -11.76
C ILE A 280 1.60 -14.01 -10.70
N GLU A 281 2.33 -12.91 -10.90
CA GLU A 281 3.17 -12.23 -9.92
C GLU A 281 2.66 -10.79 -9.66
N TYR A 282 2.50 -10.41 -8.40
CA TYR A 282 1.96 -9.11 -7.97
C TYR A 282 3.07 -8.11 -7.60
N SER A 283 2.91 -6.85 -8.00
CA SER A 283 3.87 -5.79 -7.69
C SER A 283 3.23 -4.39 -7.61
N PHE A 284 3.96 -3.42 -7.06
CA PHE A 284 3.58 -2.01 -7.13
C PHE A 284 3.89 -1.43 -8.51
N GLY A 285 2.98 -0.62 -9.06
CA GLY A 285 3.19 0.06 -10.33
C GLY A 285 4.46 0.92 -10.36
N ASP A 286 5.08 1.03 -11.54
CA ASP A 286 6.39 1.67 -11.74
C ASP A 286 6.47 3.10 -11.19
N HIS A 287 5.38 3.85 -11.27
CA HIS A 287 5.28 5.23 -10.79
C HIS A 287 4.98 5.37 -9.29
N THR A 288 4.87 4.26 -8.55
CA THR A 288 4.63 4.27 -7.10
C THR A 288 5.83 4.86 -6.37
N ALA A 289 5.61 5.96 -5.64
CA ALA A 289 6.65 6.72 -4.96
C ALA A 289 7.41 5.91 -3.91
N GLN A 290 8.71 6.20 -3.73
CA GLN A 290 9.57 5.45 -2.80
C GLN A 290 9.12 5.55 -1.32
N SER A 291 8.46 6.64 -0.93
CA SER A 291 7.81 6.77 0.39
C SER A 291 6.70 5.73 0.58
N VAL A 292 5.85 5.54 -0.42
CA VAL A 292 4.79 4.52 -0.42
C VAL A 292 5.39 3.11 -0.36
N LYS A 293 6.44 2.83 -1.12
CA LYS A 293 7.19 1.54 -1.08
C LYS A 293 7.95 1.31 0.25
N ALA A 294 8.11 2.33 1.08
CA ALA A 294 8.66 2.20 2.43
C ALA A 294 7.56 1.96 3.49
N LEU A 295 6.33 2.42 3.23
CA LEU A 295 5.18 2.26 4.12
C LEU A 295 4.41 0.95 3.90
N PHE A 296 4.30 0.48 2.66
CA PHE A 296 3.50 -0.69 2.28
C PHE A 296 4.34 -1.75 1.58
N GLU A 297 3.93 -3.01 1.74
CA GLU A 297 4.51 -4.17 1.07
C GLU A 297 3.39 -5.03 0.48
N ILE A 298 3.68 -5.74 -0.61
CA ILE A 298 2.77 -6.72 -1.22
C ILE A 298 3.54 -8.02 -1.43
N ASP A 299 2.96 -9.15 -1.01
CA ASP A 299 3.54 -10.46 -1.28
C ASP A 299 3.31 -10.81 -2.76
N PRO A 300 4.38 -11.09 -3.52
CA PRO A 300 4.31 -11.21 -4.97
C PRO A 300 3.57 -12.46 -5.45
N LYS A 301 3.31 -13.45 -4.58
CA LYS A 301 2.65 -14.71 -4.97
C LYS A 301 1.19 -14.78 -4.54
N THR A 302 0.85 -14.14 -3.44
CA THR A 302 -0.47 -14.22 -2.81
C THR A 302 -1.32 -12.98 -3.05
N GLY A 303 -0.72 -11.83 -3.38
CA GLY A 303 -1.43 -10.56 -3.49
C GLY A 303 -1.86 -9.98 -2.14
N GLU A 304 -1.36 -10.51 -1.02
CA GLU A 304 -1.61 -9.94 0.31
C GLU A 304 -0.75 -8.69 0.53
N MET A 305 -1.39 -7.62 1.01
CA MET A 305 -0.76 -6.34 1.29
C MET A 305 -0.61 -6.13 2.79
N TYR A 306 0.60 -5.73 3.20
CA TYR A 306 1.01 -5.57 4.59
C TYR A 306 1.50 -4.15 4.85
N LEU A 307 1.22 -3.64 6.06
CA LEU A 307 1.78 -2.38 6.53
C LEU A 307 3.22 -2.61 7.01
N LYS A 308 4.19 -1.91 6.41
CA LYS A 308 5.63 -2.01 6.68
C LYS A 308 6.15 -0.86 7.55
N GLY A 309 5.68 0.34 7.29
CA GLY A 309 6.02 1.55 8.05
C GLY A 309 4.97 1.90 9.11
N THR A 310 5.10 3.09 9.70
CA THR A 310 4.05 3.72 10.51
C THR A 310 3.23 4.65 9.65
N LEU A 311 1.91 4.67 9.85
CA LEU A 311 1.04 5.69 9.27
C LEU A 311 1.00 6.91 10.21
N ASP A 312 0.59 8.04 9.65
CA ASP A 312 0.54 9.38 10.28
C ASP A 312 -0.51 10.17 9.48
N TYR A 313 -1.66 10.43 10.10
CA TYR A 313 -2.82 11.07 9.49
C TYR A 313 -2.56 12.55 9.21
N GLU A 314 -1.96 13.25 10.18
CA GLU A 314 -1.57 14.66 10.13
C GLU A 314 -0.62 14.95 8.96
N SER A 315 0.24 13.99 8.62
CA SER A 315 1.12 14.04 7.46
C SER A 315 0.40 13.67 6.17
N THR A 316 -0.29 12.53 6.10
CA THR A 316 -0.87 12.00 4.85
C THR A 316 -2.14 11.18 5.11
N PRO A 317 -3.35 11.77 4.98
CA PRO A 317 -4.60 11.14 5.36
C PRO A 317 -5.15 10.12 4.34
N SER A 318 -4.58 10.03 3.13
CA SER A 318 -4.91 8.94 2.20
C SER A 318 -3.79 8.63 1.21
N TYR A 319 -3.73 7.38 0.79
CA TYR A 319 -2.81 6.87 -0.21
C TYR A 319 -3.59 6.27 -1.38
N ARG A 320 -3.07 6.48 -2.60
CA ARG A 320 -3.55 5.80 -3.80
C ARG A 320 -2.38 5.06 -4.43
N ILE A 321 -2.49 3.75 -4.50
CA ILE A 321 -1.45 2.83 -4.93
C ILE A 321 -1.94 2.07 -6.16
N GLU A 322 -1.13 2.02 -7.20
CA GLU A 322 -1.37 1.17 -8.36
C GLU A 322 -0.70 -0.18 -8.14
N ILE A 323 -1.46 -1.26 -8.34
CA ILE A 323 -0.98 -2.64 -8.23
C ILE A 323 -1.03 -3.26 -9.62
N ILE A 324 0.08 -3.85 -10.03
CA ILE A 324 0.24 -4.60 -11.27
C ILE A 324 0.20 -6.09 -10.93
N ALA A 325 -0.58 -6.85 -11.68
CA ALA A 325 -0.50 -8.31 -11.75
C ALA A 325 0.09 -8.65 -13.12
N LYS A 326 1.19 -9.41 -13.16
CA LYS A 326 1.87 -9.80 -14.38
C LYS A 326 1.92 -11.31 -14.49
N ASP A 327 1.70 -11.87 -15.67
CA ASP A 327 1.97 -13.29 -15.91
C ASP A 327 3.50 -13.57 -16.04
N LYS A 328 3.85 -14.84 -16.29
CA LYS A 328 5.22 -15.27 -16.64
C LYS A 328 5.28 -15.83 -18.07
N GLY A 329 4.34 -15.43 -18.91
CA GLY A 329 4.29 -15.81 -20.31
C GLY A 329 5.32 -15.08 -21.16
N MET A 330 5.33 -15.39 -22.45
CA MET A 330 6.17 -14.70 -23.44
C MET A 330 5.38 -14.44 -24.73
N PRO A 331 4.98 -13.20 -25.03
CA PRO A 331 5.25 -11.97 -24.26
C PRO A 331 4.52 -11.94 -22.91
N GLU A 332 5.15 -11.34 -21.89
CA GLU A 332 4.50 -11.10 -20.60
C GLU A 332 3.34 -10.09 -20.78
N MET A 333 2.16 -10.40 -20.25
CA MET A 333 1.03 -9.46 -20.16
C MET A 333 0.76 -9.02 -18.72
N GLU A 334 0.05 -7.90 -18.60
CA GLU A 334 -0.25 -7.29 -17.30
C GLU A 334 -1.70 -6.84 -17.16
N GLY A 335 -2.18 -6.89 -15.92
CA GLY A 335 -3.37 -6.25 -15.42
C GLY A 335 -3.04 -5.20 -14.37
N GLN A 336 -3.93 -4.24 -14.19
CA GLN A 336 -3.74 -3.12 -13.27
C GLN A 336 -4.99 -2.89 -12.42
N CYS A 337 -4.83 -2.61 -11.13
CA CYS A 337 -5.91 -2.10 -10.29
C CYS A 337 -5.41 -0.99 -9.36
N ASN A 338 -6.35 -0.21 -8.82
CA ASN A 338 -6.06 0.86 -7.87
C ASN A 338 -6.48 0.42 -6.46
N VAL A 339 -5.63 0.70 -5.47
CA VAL A 339 -5.94 0.58 -4.05
C VAL A 339 -5.97 1.98 -3.45
N GLN A 340 -7.11 2.38 -2.89
CA GLN A 340 -7.26 3.58 -2.06
C GLN A 340 -7.23 3.16 -0.59
N ILE A 341 -6.27 3.70 0.16
CA ILE A 341 -6.14 3.52 1.60
C ILE A 341 -6.48 4.85 2.26
N ASP A 342 -7.60 4.91 2.95
CA ASP A 342 -7.99 6.08 3.74
C ASP A 342 -7.49 5.89 5.18
N VAL A 343 -6.62 6.78 5.66
CA VAL A 343 -6.12 6.72 7.04
C VAL A 343 -7.21 7.25 7.97
N ILE A 344 -7.41 6.60 9.10
CA ILE A 344 -8.32 7.02 10.16
C ILE A 344 -7.48 7.61 11.30
N ASP A 345 -7.73 8.89 11.55
CA ASP A 345 -7.29 9.70 12.69
C ASP A 345 -7.58 8.99 14.03
N VAL A 346 -6.56 8.89 14.87
CA VAL A 346 -6.62 8.43 16.26
C VAL A 346 -6.06 9.53 17.15
N ASN A 347 -6.75 9.85 18.25
CA ASN A 347 -6.36 10.88 19.22
C ASN A 347 -4.99 10.58 19.87
N ASP A 348 -3.90 11.01 19.22
CA ASP A 348 -2.51 10.71 19.59
C ASP A 348 -1.67 11.97 19.82
N ASN A 349 -2.09 13.13 19.31
CA ASN A 349 -1.55 14.41 19.71
C ASN A 349 -2.29 14.98 20.92
N SER A 350 -1.68 15.97 21.56
CA SER A 350 -2.27 16.64 22.73
C SER A 350 -2.37 18.15 22.49
N PRO A 351 -3.42 18.82 23.02
CA PRO A 351 -3.67 20.21 22.69
C PRO A 351 -2.48 21.13 22.98
N GLN A 352 -2.03 21.93 22.01
CA GLN A 352 -0.93 22.88 22.24
C GLN A 352 -1.46 24.27 22.62
N ILE A 353 -1.16 24.72 23.85
CA ILE A 353 -1.51 26.07 24.34
C ILE A 353 -0.44 27.09 23.92
N SER A 354 -0.83 28.07 23.12
CA SER A 354 0.01 29.19 22.67
C SER A 354 -0.45 30.53 23.26
N LEU A 355 0.52 31.41 23.54
CA LEU A 355 0.25 32.79 23.98
C LEU A 355 0.34 33.69 22.75
N THR A 356 -0.77 34.27 22.33
CA THR A 356 -0.82 35.20 21.18
C THR A 356 -0.53 36.64 21.57
N SER A 357 -0.65 36.98 22.86
CA SER A 357 -0.08 38.20 23.43
C SER A 357 0.82 37.90 24.63
N LYS A 358 1.77 38.80 24.90
CA LYS A 358 2.46 38.80 26.20
C LYS A 358 1.44 39.13 27.30
N PRO A 359 1.46 38.45 28.46
CA PRO A 359 0.66 38.84 29.62
C PRO A 359 0.99 40.27 30.04
N SER A 360 -0.04 41.10 30.17
CA SER A 360 0.08 42.48 30.64
C SER A 360 -0.10 42.52 32.16
N PRO A 361 0.67 43.31 32.90
CA PRO A 361 0.46 43.50 34.33
C PRO A 361 -0.83 44.30 34.57
N VAL A 362 -1.55 43.98 35.64
CA VAL A 362 -2.94 44.43 35.88
C VAL A 362 -2.99 45.24 37.16
N ARG A 363 -3.64 46.42 37.18
CA ARG A 363 -3.86 47.16 38.44
C ARG A 363 -4.85 46.44 39.33
N GLU A 364 -4.69 46.51 40.64
CA GLU A 364 -5.65 45.86 41.55
C GLU A 364 -7.07 46.45 41.46
N ASN A 365 -7.17 47.75 41.25
CA ASN A 365 -8.44 48.43 40.99
C ASN A 365 -9.02 48.20 39.56
N ALA A 366 -8.45 47.27 38.79
CA ALA A 366 -8.93 47.00 37.43
C ALA A 366 -10.38 46.46 37.44
N PRO A 367 -11.29 47.02 36.61
CA PRO A 367 -12.66 46.55 36.55
C PRO A 367 -12.70 45.11 36.01
N LYS A 368 -13.76 44.38 36.38
CA LYS A 368 -14.08 43.06 35.79
C LYS A 368 -14.16 43.15 34.26
N GLY A 369 -13.62 42.15 33.58
CA GLY A 369 -13.51 42.10 32.12
C GLY A 369 -12.23 42.76 31.56
N THR A 370 -11.28 43.17 32.42
CA THR A 370 -9.99 43.70 31.95
C THR A 370 -9.14 42.57 31.36
N VAL A 371 -8.76 42.70 30.09
CA VAL A 371 -7.98 41.69 29.35
C VAL A 371 -6.51 41.70 29.82
N VAL A 372 -6.02 40.52 30.18
CA VAL A 372 -4.65 40.27 30.68
C VAL A 372 -3.76 39.68 29.60
N ALA A 373 -4.27 38.66 28.89
CA ALA A 373 -3.56 37.95 27.84
C ALA A 373 -4.54 37.36 26.81
N LEU A 374 -4.09 37.26 25.56
CA LEU A 374 -4.75 36.44 24.55
C LEU A 374 -4.02 35.09 24.43
N ILE A 375 -4.82 34.03 24.40
CA ILE A 375 -4.40 32.64 24.36
C ILE A 375 -5.06 31.98 23.15
N SER A 376 -4.35 31.08 22.49
CA SER A 376 -4.92 30.15 21.52
C SER A 376 -4.59 28.72 21.93
N ALA A 377 -5.46 27.79 21.56
CA ALA A 377 -5.15 26.37 21.63
C ALA A 377 -5.41 25.73 20.28
N ARG A 378 -4.55 24.80 19.90
CA ARG A 378 -4.66 24.02 18.67
C ARG A 378 -4.24 22.60 18.93
N ASP A 379 -5.05 21.66 18.47
CA ASP A 379 -4.61 20.29 18.24
C ASP A 379 -4.20 20.08 16.77
N PRO A 380 -3.20 19.23 16.48
CA PRO A 380 -2.97 18.71 15.14
C PRO A 380 -4.13 17.85 14.61
N ASP A 381 -4.73 17.04 15.49
CA ASP A 381 -5.76 16.04 15.17
C ASP A 381 -7.03 16.66 14.56
N SER A 382 -7.90 15.83 13.98
CA SER A 382 -9.11 16.25 13.27
C SER A 382 -10.41 15.82 13.98
N GLY A 383 -11.55 16.29 13.46
CA GLY A 383 -12.87 15.93 14.02
C GLY A 383 -13.06 16.36 15.48
N ASP A 384 -13.49 15.41 16.33
CA ASP A 384 -13.60 15.63 17.79
C ASP A 384 -12.25 15.46 18.52
N ASN A 385 -11.29 14.70 17.96
CA ASN A 385 -9.93 14.60 18.48
C ASN A 385 -9.27 16.00 18.43
N GLY A 386 -9.42 16.71 17.30
CA GLY A 386 -8.95 18.09 17.13
C GLY A 386 -9.59 19.19 18.00
N LYS A 387 -10.59 18.85 18.83
CA LYS A 387 -11.53 19.83 19.38
C LYS A 387 -11.23 20.21 20.84
N VAL A 388 -10.41 21.24 20.99
CA VAL A 388 -9.92 21.70 22.30
C VAL A 388 -10.94 22.54 23.09
N THR A 389 -11.05 22.25 24.39
CA THR A 389 -11.67 23.10 25.42
C THR A 389 -10.62 23.60 26.40
N LEU A 390 -10.65 24.90 26.75
CA LEU A 390 -9.78 25.49 27.77
C LEU A 390 -10.49 25.67 29.11
N GLN A 391 -9.78 25.42 30.21
CA GLN A 391 -10.25 25.57 31.59
C GLN A 391 -9.17 26.18 32.50
N ILE A 392 -9.60 26.94 33.51
CA ILE A 392 -8.77 27.38 34.64
C ILE A 392 -9.47 27.05 35.96
N GLN A 393 -8.72 27.02 37.07
CA GLN A 393 -9.32 26.75 38.38
C GLN A 393 -10.29 27.88 38.80
N PRO A 394 -11.52 27.58 39.26
CA PRO A 394 -12.49 28.60 39.70
C PRO A 394 -12.08 29.42 40.92
N SER A 395 -10.98 29.06 41.58
CA SER A 395 -10.38 29.76 42.73
C SER A 395 -9.63 31.04 42.35
N TYR A 396 -9.20 31.18 41.09
CA TYR A 396 -8.52 32.40 40.62
C TYR A 396 -9.52 33.55 40.42
N PRO A 397 -9.15 34.81 40.70
CA PRO A 397 -9.99 35.99 40.42
C PRO A 397 -10.04 36.37 38.92
N PHE A 398 -9.87 35.39 38.04
CA PHE A 398 -9.81 35.52 36.58
C PHE A 398 -10.80 34.56 35.92
N THR A 399 -11.09 34.74 34.63
CA THR A 399 -11.84 33.78 33.81
C THR A 399 -11.31 33.77 32.38
N LEU A 400 -11.64 32.73 31.63
CA LEU A 400 -11.45 32.69 30.18
C LEU A 400 -12.77 33.09 29.50
N GLU A 401 -12.71 34.07 28.60
CA GLU A 401 -13.82 34.44 27.73
C GLU A 401 -13.50 34.07 26.28
N PRO A 402 -14.44 33.44 25.53
CA PRO A 402 -14.25 33.16 24.11
C PRO A 402 -14.03 34.44 23.31
N SER A 403 -13.07 34.41 22.40
CA SER A 403 -12.78 35.49 21.45
C SER A 403 -13.09 35.03 20.03
N ILE A 404 -12.32 35.48 19.03
CA ILE A 404 -12.52 35.10 17.63
C ILE A 404 -11.90 33.72 17.36
N SER A 405 -12.70 32.80 16.79
CA SER A 405 -12.27 31.42 16.47
C SER A 405 -11.75 30.68 17.72
N SER A 406 -10.65 29.92 17.64
CA SER A 406 -10.05 29.16 18.75
C SER A 406 -9.23 29.99 19.76
N HIS A 407 -9.51 31.30 19.84
CA HIS A 407 -8.83 32.21 20.76
C HIS A 407 -9.68 32.50 22.00
N TYR A 408 -9.01 32.63 23.14
CA TYR A 408 -9.61 32.98 24.42
C TYR A 408 -8.89 34.20 25.01
N ALA A 409 -9.65 35.10 25.61
CA ALA A 409 -9.12 36.18 26.43
C ALA A 409 -9.10 35.75 27.90
N LEU A 410 -7.94 35.84 28.54
CA LEU A 410 -7.84 35.79 30.00
C LEU A 410 -8.21 37.17 30.54
N VAL A 411 -9.28 37.24 31.34
CA VAL A 411 -9.82 38.50 31.87
C VAL A 411 -9.98 38.45 33.39
N THR A 412 -9.99 39.63 34.02
CA THR A 412 -10.34 39.77 35.45
C THR A 412 -11.82 39.42 35.70
N ASN A 413 -12.10 38.70 36.78
CA ASN A 413 -13.44 38.23 37.16
C ASN A 413 -13.82 38.56 38.60
N GLY A 414 -12.83 38.59 39.51
CA GLY A 414 -12.97 38.99 40.91
C GLY A 414 -12.28 40.32 41.22
N VAL A 415 -12.32 40.70 42.50
CA VAL A 415 -11.50 41.79 43.04
C VAL A 415 -10.04 41.30 43.13
N LEU A 416 -9.10 42.22 42.87
CA LEU A 416 -7.66 42.00 43.02
C LEU A 416 -7.16 42.89 44.18
N ASP A 417 -6.09 42.46 44.82
CA ASP A 417 -5.49 43.07 46.02
C ASP A 417 -4.00 42.67 46.01
N ARG A 418 -3.10 43.64 45.88
CA ARG A 418 -1.65 43.44 45.72
C ARG A 418 -0.95 43.20 47.04
N GLU A 419 -1.48 43.74 48.15
CA GLU A 419 -1.00 43.56 49.51
C GLU A 419 -1.17 42.10 49.95
N THR A 420 -2.28 41.47 49.55
CA THR A 420 -2.56 40.04 49.78
C THR A 420 -1.91 39.15 48.71
N PHE A 421 -2.03 39.48 47.42
CA PHE A 421 -1.53 38.63 46.31
C PHE A 421 -0.85 39.46 45.19
N PRO A 422 0.45 39.77 45.29
CA PRO A 422 1.15 40.62 44.31
C PRO A 422 1.38 39.97 42.94
N GLU A 423 1.28 38.64 42.84
CA GLU A 423 1.40 37.90 41.58
C GLU A 423 0.59 36.60 41.61
N TYR A 424 -0.08 36.29 40.51
CA TYR A 424 -0.81 35.03 40.31
C TYR A 424 -0.12 34.17 39.27
N SER A 425 0.14 32.90 39.62
CA SER A 425 0.53 31.86 38.65
C SER A 425 -0.70 31.08 38.22
N ILE A 426 -1.31 31.47 37.10
CA ILE A 426 -2.59 30.91 36.62
C ILE A 426 -2.29 29.69 35.74
N GLU A 427 -2.67 28.50 36.19
CA GLU A 427 -2.60 27.29 35.36
C GLU A 427 -3.84 27.20 34.46
N ILE A 428 -3.60 27.18 33.14
CA ILE A 428 -4.59 26.81 32.12
C ILE A 428 -4.40 25.34 31.78
N THR A 429 -5.50 24.59 31.78
CA THR A 429 -5.57 23.23 31.24
C THR A 429 -6.32 23.27 29.91
N ALA A 430 -5.77 22.60 28.90
CA ALA A 430 -6.44 22.30 27.65
C ALA A 430 -6.78 20.80 27.61
N THR A 431 -7.96 20.47 27.12
CA THR A 431 -8.46 19.10 26.96
C THR A 431 -9.10 19.00 25.58
N ASP A 432 -8.77 17.96 24.81
CA ASP A 432 -9.48 17.65 23.57
C ASP A 432 -10.90 17.09 23.83
N ALA A 433 -11.59 16.62 22.78
CA ALA A 433 -12.83 15.85 22.91
C ALA A 433 -12.68 14.39 22.43
N GLY A 434 -11.43 13.89 22.39
CA GLY A 434 -11.09 12.53 22.02
C GLY A 434 -11.50 11.49 23.06
N SER A 435 -11.26 10.22 22.74
CA SER A 435 -11.61 9.09 23.60
C SER A 435 -10.53 7.99 23.55
N PRO A 436 -9.63 7.90 24.55
CA PRO A 436 -9.57 8.74 25.76
C PRO A 436 -9.11 10.17 25.46
N PRO A 437 -9.56 11.18 26.24
CA PRO A 437 -9.14 12.55 26.02
C PRO A 437 -7.73 12.82 26.54
N LEU A 438 -6.94 13.56 25.78
CA LEU A 438 -5.60 14.02 26.14
C LEU A 438 -5.65 15.47 26.65
N THR A 439 -4.63 15.83 27.44
CA THR A 439 -4.59 17.12 28.13
C THR A 439 -3.20 17.72 28.13
N SER A 440 -3.14 19.05 28.12
CA SER A 440 -1.91 19.81 28.34
C SER A 440 -2.15 20.97 29.30
N LYS A 441 -1.04 21.52 29.83
CA LYS A 441 -1.08 22.56 30.85
C LYS A 441 -0.09 23.68 30.55
N LYS A 442 -0.46 24.91 30.88
CA LYS A 442 0.42 26.08 30.75
C LYS A 442 0.16 27.09 31.86
N THR A 443 1.21 27.48 32.56
CA THR A 443 1.14 28.51 33.61
C THR A 443 1.42 29.89 33.04
N ILE A 444 0.59 30.86 33.40
CA ILE A 444 0.75 32.28 33.04
C ILE A 444 1.01 33.09 34.32
N PRO A 445 2.16 33.76 34.45
CA PRO A 445 2.39 34.73 35.53
C PRO A 445 1.65 36.04 35.23
N VAL A 446 0.85 36.50 36.19
CA VAL A 446 0.11 37.77 36.14
C VAL A 446 0.51 38.61 37.35
N ARG A 447 1.35 39.62 37.11
CA ARG A 447 1.79 40.56 38.13
C ARG A 447 0.74 41.64 38.37
N ILE A 448 0.40 41.87 39.63
CA ILE A 448 -0.49 42.96 40.04
C ILE A 448 0.31 44.26 40.19
N LEU A 449 -0.27 45.37 39.74
CA LEU A 449 0.26 46.71 39.86
C LEU A 449 -0.46 47.47 40.97
N ASP A 450 0.37 48.09 41.78
CA ASP A 450 0.03 48.94 42.91
C ASP A 450 -0.82 50.17 42.53
N VAL A 451 -1.77 50.47 43.40
CA VAL A 451 -2.68 51.61 43.37
C VAL A 451 -2.71 52.20 44.79
N ASN A 452 -2.62 53.53 44.90
CA ASN A 452 -2.59 54.20 46.20
C ASN A 452 -3.96 54.13 46.90
N ASP A 453 -4.22 53.05 47.66
CA ASP A 453 -5.49 52.80 48.34
C ASP A 453 -5.37 52.51 49.85
N ASN A 454 -4.15 52.22 50.35
CA ASN A 454 -3.86 52.21 51.78
C ASN A 454 -3.28 53.56 52.23
N PRO A 455 -3.90 54.26 53.19
CA PRO A 455 -3.31 55.46 53.77
C PRO A 455 -2.18 55.11 54.75
N PRO A 456 -1.12 55.93 54.89
CA PRO A 456 -0.10 55.76 55.91
C PRO A 456 -0.73 55.67 57.29
N ARG A 457 -0.43 54.65 58.08
CA ARG A 457 -1.08 54.37 59.37
C ARG A 457 -0.10 54.38 60.54
N PHE A 458 -0.39 55.20 61.55
CA PHE A 458 0.28 55.12 62.85
C PHE A 458 -0.20 53.89 63.66
N PRO A 459 0.69 53.19 64.39
CA PRO A 459 0.30 52.08 65.28
C PRO A 459 -0.66 52.52 66.39
N ASP A 460 -0.40 53.67 67.00
CA ASP A 460 -1.21 54.27 68.06
C ASP A 460 -1.90 55.56 67.59
N THR A 461 -3.06 55.88 68.16
CA THR A 461 -3.82 57.11 67.85
C THR A 461 -3.28 58.34 68.57
N ALA A 462 -2.52 58.16 69.64
CA ALA A 462 -1.83 59.21 70.37
C ALA A 462 -0.52 58.70 70.99
N HIS A 463 0.42 59.61 71.20
CA HIS A 463 1.67 59.36 71.93
C HIS A 463 1.82 60.37 73.06
N THR A 464 2.16 59.91 74.25
CA THR A 464 2.43 60.76 75.41
C THR A 464 3.92 60.80 75.69
N VAL A 465 4.48 62.01 75.78
CA VAL A 465 5.91 62.25 75.91
C VAL A 465 6.15 63.23 77.06
N TYR A 466 7.16 62.95 77.88
CA TYR A 466 7.58 63.82 78.98
C TYR A 466 8.94 64.43 78.63
N VAL A 467 9.04 65.75 78.71
CA VAL A 467 10.25 66.52 78.38
C VAL A 467 10.61 67.37 79.59
N ASN A 468 11.85 67.29 80.03
CA ASN A 468 12.34 68.18 81.09
C ASN A 468 12.35 69.64 80.59
N GLU A 469 11.95 70.58 81.45
CA GLU A 469 12.23 71.98 81.17
C GLU A 469 13.74 72.29 81.16
N ASN A 470 14.09 73.52 80.77
CA ASN A 470 15.48 73.95 80.59
C ASN A 470 16.29 73.06 79.63
N ASN A 471 15.60 72.33 78.73
CA ASN A 471 16.20 71.54 77.67
C ASN A 471 16.96 72.42 76.67
N THR A 472 17.99 71.87 76.05
CA THR A 472 18.71 72.56 74.97
C THR A 472 17.81 72.73 73.74
N PRO A 473 17.83 73.88 73.05
CA PRO A 473 17.29 74.00 71.69
C PRO A 473 17.84 72.90 70.78
N GLY A 474 16.99 72.30 69.94
CA GLY A 474 17.33 71.13 69.13
C GLY A 474 17.24 69.78 69.88
N TYR A 475 16.70 69.75 71.10
CA TYR A 475 16.47 68.48 71.83
C TYR A 475 15.37 67.64 71.16
N ILE A 476 15.61 66.33 70.99
CA ILE A 476 14.65 65.36 70.44
C ILE A 476 13.56 65.10 71.47
N ILE A 477 12.33 65.49 71.16
CA ILE A 477 11.14 65.24 71.97
C ILE A 477 10.77 63.76 71.88
N CYS A 478 10.51 63.29 70.66
CA CYS A 478 10.24 61.89 70.33
C CYS A 478 10.44 61.63 68.83
N SER A 479 10.22 60.41 68.38
CA SER A 479 10.04 60.08 66.96
C SER A 479 8.70 59.38 66.79
N VAL A 480 7.94 59.76 65.76
CA VAL A 480 6.76 59.02 65.33
C VAL A 480 7.09 58.16 64.11
N SER A 481 6.36 57.07 63.90
CA SER A 481 6.44 56.27 62.68
C SER A 481 5.05 55.83 62.28
N ALA A 482 4.70 56.08 61.01
CA ALA A 482 3.60 55.42 60.34
C ALA A 482 4.15 54.26 59.49
N LEU A 483 3.27 53.34 59.11
CA LEU A 483 3.52 52.27 58.16
C LEU A 483 2.49 52.38 57.04
N ASP A 484 2.94 52.15 55.82
CA ASP A 484 2.11 52.07 54.63
C ASP A 484 2.24 50.67 54.03
N MET A 485 1.18 50.17 53.41
CA MET A 485 1.10 48.81 52.89
C MET A 485 1.39 48.72 51.39
N ASP A 486 1.26 49.84 50.66
CA ASP A 486 1.48 49.97 49.22
C ASP A 486 2.98 49.82 48.85
N ILE A 487 3.41 50.13 47.63
CA ILE A 487 4.83 50.10 47.24
C ILE A 487 5.34 51.33 46.48
N GLY A 488 6.65 51.57 46.58
CA GLY A 488 7.32 52.65 45.86
C GLY A 488 6.95 54.04 46.42
N ASP A 489 6.51 54.96 45.56
CA ASP A 489 6.10 56.30 45.98
C ASP A 489 4.75 56.30 46.74
N ASN A 490 3.89 55.30 46.51
CA ASN A 490 2.63 55.15 47.23
C ASN A 490 2.85 54.83 48.72
N ALA A 491 3.81 53.96 49.05
CA ALA A 491 4.22 53.74 50.46
C ALA A 491 5.30 54.70 50.98
N LYS A 492 5.66 55.75 50.23
CA LYS A 492 6.72 56.68 50.63
C LYS A 492 6.16 57.80 51.50
N ILE A 493 6.33 57.62 52.81
CA ILE A 493 5.79 58.54 53.81
C ILE A 493 6.66 59.80 53.95
N SER A 494 6.02 60.96 54.05
CA SER A 494 6.60 62.18 54.62
C SER A 494 5.77 62.70 55.79
N TYR A 495 6.47 63.16 56.82
CA TYR A 495 5.88 63.66 58.05
C TYR A 495 5.82 65.20 58.07
N SER A 496 4.75 65.75 58.62
CA SER A 496 4.57 67.19 58.82
C SER A 496 3.77 67.50 60.08
N ILE A 497 3.96 68.68 60.66
CA ILE A 497 3.13 69.19 61.76
C ILE A 497 1.99 70.00 61.14
N LEU A 498 0.74 69.66 61.49
CA LEU A 498 -0.43 70.42 61.07
C LEU A 498 -0.50 71.74 61.84
N ASP A 499 -0.81 72.83 61.13
CA ASP A 499 -0.89 74.15 61.76
C ASP A 499 -1.97 74.18 62.85
N SER A 500 -1.52 74.54 64.04
CA SER A 500 -2.28 74.50 65.29
C SER A 500 -1.64 75.50 66.24
N LYS A 501 -2.42 76.02 67.19
CA LYS A 501 -1.98 77.10 68.09
C LYS A 501 -1.79 76.63 69.53
N VAL A 502 -0.70 77.09 70.13
CA VAL A 502 -0.37 76.95 71.56
C VAL A 502 -0.06 78.37 72.05
N GLN A 503 -0.81 78.85 73.04
CA GLN A 503 -0.67 80.21 73.60
C GLN A 503 -0.64 81.31 72.50
N ASP A 504 -1.60 81.23 71.57
CA ASP A 504 -1.76 82.08 70.38
C ASP A 504 -0.63 82.06 69.32
N MET A 505 0.47 81.35 69.57
CA MET A 505 1.54 81.11 68.60
C MET A 505 1.37 79.75 67.89
N SER A 506 1.86 79.61 66.65
CA SER A 506 1.80 78.32 65.93
C SER A 506 2.73 77.30 66.59
N VAL A 507 2.33 76.02 66.66
CA VAL A 507 3.15 74.91 67.17
C VAL A 507 4.51 74.84 66.45
N SER A 508 4.56 75.22 65.16
CA SER A 508 5.79 75.33 64.37
C SER A 508 6.85 76.30 64.93
N SER A 509 6.49 77.21 65.84
CA SER A 509 7.44 78.06 66.56
C SER A 509 8.10 77.37 67.76
N TYR A 510 7.47 76.31 68.30
CA TYR A 510 7.97 75.53 69.43
C TYR A 510 8.70 74.26 68.98
N THR A 511 8.23 73.64 67.89
CA THR A 511 8.75 72.34 67.42
C THR A 511 8.91 72.26 65.91
N TYR A 512 9.87 71.43 65.50
CA TYR A 512 10.14 71.08 64.10
C TYR A 512 10.10 69.55 63.97
N ILE A 513 9.61 69.04 62.83
CA ILE A 513 9.66 67.62 62.50
C ILE A 513 10.52 67.41 61.25
N ASN A 514 11.38 66.40 61.30
CA ASN A 514 12.10 65.93 60.11
C ASN A 514 11.13 65.10 59.25
N SER A 515 10.97 65.51 57.99
CA SER A 515 10.00 64.93 57.04
C SER A 515 10.25 63.47 56.71
N ASP A 516 11.49 63.00 56.84
CA ASP A 516 11.92 61.72 56.28
C ASP A 516 11.97 60.61 57.35
N ASN A 517 12.16 60.97 58.62
CA ASN A 517 12.29 60.02 59.72
C ASN A 517 11.30 60.23 60.90
N GLY A 518 10.44 61.25 60.84
CA GLY A 518 9.41 61.51 61.85
C GLY A 518 9.93 61.95 63.22
N SER A 519 11.22 62.28 63.35
CA SER A 519 11.80 62.80 64.60
C SER A 519 11.37 64.25 64.85
N ILE A 520 10.84 64.51 66.04
CA ILE A 520 10.34 65.81 66.49
C ILE A 520 11.38 66.45 67.42
N TYR A 521 11.75 67.69 67.12
CA TYR A 521 12.75 68.47 67.82
C TYR A 521 12.12 69.73 68.43
N SER A 522 12.65 70.16 69.58
CA SER A 522 12.35 71.46 70.16
C SER A 522 13.11 72.59 69.45
N MET A 523 12.44 73.71 69.16
CA MET A 523 13.07 74.92 68.60
C MET A 523 13.71 75.79 69.70
N HIS A 524 13.18 75.70 70.92
CA HIS A 524 13.58 76.49 72.09
C HIS A 524 13.61 75.62 73.35
N SER A 525 14.22 76.14 74.42
CA SER A 525 14.09 75.59 75.77
C SER A 525 12.67 75.81 76.29
N PHE A 526 12.05 74.78 76.85
CA PHE A 526 10.78 74.87 77.55
C PHE A 526 10.97 75.36 78.99
N ASP A 527 9.90 75.94 79.53
CA ASP A 527 9.79 76.61 80.83
C ASP A 527 8.44 76.21 81.41
N TYR A 528 8.45 75.53 82.56
CA TYR A 528 7.29 74.89 83.16
C TYR A 528 6.30 75.93 83.72
N GLU A 529 6.79 77.03 84.29
CA GLU A 529 5.94 78.13 84.76
C GLU A 529 5.11 78.74 83.63
N LYS A 530 5.66 78.78 82.40
CA LYS A 530 4.97 79.29 81.21
C LYS A 530 4.13 78.25 80.48
N LEU A 531 4.66 77.05 80.20
CA LEU A 531 4.01 76.06 79.33
C LEU A 531 4.16 74.63 79.88
N LYS A 532 3.10 74.12 80.53
CA LYS A 532 3.10 72.80 81.18
C LYS A 532 2.74 71.64 80.26
N VAL A 533 1.86 71.88 79.30
CA VAL A 533 1.39 70.86 78.36
C VAL A 533 0.99 71.49 77.05
N PHE A 534 1.30 70.81 75.95
CA PHE A 534 0.77 71.12 74.63
C PHE A 534 0.59 69.85 73.80
N GLN A 535 -0.11 69.98 72.67
CA GLN A 535 -0.33 68.87 71.74
C GLN A 535 0.17 69.25 70.34
N ILE A 536 0.76 68.28 69.66
CA ILE A 536 1.23 68.39 68.28
C ILE A 536 0.39 67.42 67.45
N GLN A 537 -0.33 67.92 66.45
CA GLN A 537 -0.93 67.06 65.44
C GLN A 537 0.09 66.81 64.34
N VAL A 538 0.54 65.56 64.22
CA VAL A 538 1.48 65.13 63.19
C VAL A 538 0.72 64.39 62.12
N GLN A 539 0.91 64.79 60.86
CA GLN A 539 0.40 64.11 59.68
C GLN A 539 1.52 63.27 59.06
N ALA A 540 1.22 61.99 58.80
CA ALA A 540 1.95 61.17 57.83
C ALA A 540 1.18 61.22 56.51
N LYS A 541 1.88 61.48 55.42
CA LYS A 541 1.31 61.61 54.08
C LYS A 541 2.18 60.85 53.08
N ASP A 542 1.57 60.09 52.18
CA ASP A 542 2.29 59.41 51.10
C ASP A 542 2.72 60.37 49.96
N HIS A 543 3.43 59.82 48.96
CA HIS A 543 3.76 60.50 47.71
C HIS A 543 2.88 60.00 46.54
N GLY A 544 1.77 59.33 46.84
CA GLY A 544 0.84 58.75 45.87
C GLY A 544 -0.02 59.78 45.13
N SER A 545 -0.86 59.29 44.22
CA SER A 545 -1.73 60.13 43.38
C SER A 545 -3.08 59.46 43.11
N PRO A 546 -4.17 59.85 43.81
CA PRO A 546 -4.23 60.91 44.82
C PRO A 546 -3.48 60.52 46.09
N SER A 547 -2.85 61.52 46.73
CA SER A 547 -2.11 61.28 47.96
C SER A 547 -3.03 61.12 49.16
N LEU A 548 -2.84 60.08 49.97
CA LEU A 548 -3.54 59.79 51.21
C LEU A 548 -2.70 60.19 52.44
N SER A 549 -3.34 60.23 53.61
CA SER A 549 -2.70 60.66 54.85
C SER A 549 -3.47 60.22 56.08
N SER A 550 -2.77 60.02 57.20
CA SER A 550 -3.38 59.95 58.53
C SER A 550 -2.66 60.86 59.53
N ASN A 551 -3.28 61.06 60.69
CA ASN A 551 -2.78 61.97 61.72
C ASN A 551 -2.66 61.22 63.07
N VAL A 552 -1.65 61.59 63.86
CA VAL A 552 -1.46 61.16 65.27
C VAL A 552 -1.33 62.39 66.17
N THR A 553 -1.83 62.31 67.40
CA THR A 553 -1.68 63.39 68.39
C THR A 553 -0.55 63.08 69.37
N VAL A 554 0.48 63.93 69.41
CA VAL A 554 1.56 63.83 70.40
C VAL A 554 1.26 64.81 71.54
N HIS A 555 0.99 64.29 72.73
CA HIS A 555 0.85 65.06 73.96
C HIS A 555 2.22 65.23 74.62
N VAL A 556 2.70 66.47 74.69
CA VAL A 556 4.00 66.82 75.29
C VAL A 556 3.74 67.44 76.66
N PHE A 557 4.21 66.76 77.71
CA PHE A 557 4.17 67.23 79.09
C PHE A 557 5.55 67.74 79.49
N ILE A 558 5.62 68.98 79.94
CA ILE A 558 6.85 69.55 80.48
C ILE A 558 6.97 69.16 81.96
N LEU A 559 8.13 68.63 82.34
CA LEU A 559 8.47 68.27 83.71
C LEU A 559 9.19 69.43 84.41
N ASP A 560 8.62 69.79 85.56
CA ASP A 560 9.10 70.74 86.57
C ASP A 560 10.50 70.37 87.11
N GLN A 561 11.38 71.36 87.20
CA GLN A 561 12.65 71.31 87.90
C GLN A 561 12.72 72.44 88.94
N ASN A 562 13.40 72.18 90.06
CA ASN A 562 13.60 73.20 91.10
C ASN A 562 14.72 74.19 90.71
N ASP A 563 14.48 75.01 89.70
CA ASP A 563 15.34 76.11 89.25
C ASP A 563 14.93 77.48 89.86
N ASN A 564 13.65 77.64 90.19
CA ASN A 564 13.05 78.80 90.84
C ASN A 564 13.29 78.77 92.35
N ALA A 565 14.34 79.44 92.83
CA ALA A 565 14.63 79.54 94.26
C ALA A 565 13.50 80.27 95.04
N PRO A 566 13.09 79.78 96.22
CA PRO A 566 11.99 80.36 96.99
C PRO A 566 12.34 81.77 97.48
N ALA A 567 11.62 82.77 96.96
CA ALA A 567 11.77 84.15 97.38
C ALA A 567 11.06 84.42 98.72
N VAL A 568 11.79 84.97 99.70
CA VAL A 568 11.19 85.50 100.93
C VAL A 568 10.49 86.82 100.61
N ILE A 569 9.22 86.74 100.23
CA ILE A 569 8.38 87.90 99.86
C ILE A 569 8.16 88.82 101.09
N TYR A 570 8.24 88.27 102.30
CA TYR A 570 8.17 89.03 103.55
C TYR A 570 8.94 88.33 104.69
N PRO A 571 9.69 89.06 105.55
CA PRO A 571 9.97 90.50 105.51
C PRO A 571 11.15 90.86 104.60
N SER A 572 11.11 92.05 104.00
CA SER A 572 12.20 92.57 103.16
C SER A 572 13.36 93.14 103.99
N ALA A 573 14.60 92.83 103.60
CA ALA A 573 15.80 93.26 104.31
C ALA A 573 16.17 94.72 103.97
N VAL A 574 15.96 95.64 104.92
CA VAL A 574 16.44 97.02 104.82
C VAL A 574 17.92 97.08 105.20
N MET A 575 18.78 97.62 104.32
CA MET A 575 20.21 97.77 104.61
C MET A 575 20.46 98.84 105.68
N GLY A 576 21.27 98.49 106.69
CA GLY A 576 22.19 99.45 107.32
C GLY A 576 22.01 99.76 108.81
N SER A 577 22.51 98.89 109.69
CA SER A 577 23.45 99.30 110.75
C SER A 577 24.13 98.08 111.41
N LEU A 578 25.41 98.21 111.75
CA LEU A 578 26.22 97.17 112.38
C LEU A 578 26.29 97.36 113.90
N SER A 579 25.81 96.39 114.66
CA SER A 579 26.23 96.18 116.06
C SER A 579 26.19 94.69 116.43
N ARG A 580 27.36 94.12 116.69
CA ARG A 580 27.51 92.72 117.15
C ARG A 580 26.86 92.52 118.52
N VAL A 581 26.07 91.46 118.66
CA VAL A 581 26.08 90.62 119.86
C VAL A 581 26.19 89.17 119.40
N VAL A 582 27.19 88.45 119.92
CA VAL A 582 27.32 87.00 119.74
C VAL A 582 26.48 86.33 120.81
N GLN A 583 25.50 85.53 120.42
CA GLN A 583 24.99 84.49 121.30
C GLN A 583 24.65 83.23 120.49
N ALA A 584 25.36 82.15 120.77
CA ALA A 584 25.13 80.87 120.13
C ALA A 584 23.88 80.21 120.72
N MET A 585 22.98 79.73 119.87
CA MET A 585 22.10 78.62 120.19
C MET A 585 22.34 77.50 119.19
N ARG A 586 22.98 76.42 119.65
CA ARG A 586 22.77 75.10 119.07
C ARG A 586 21.31 74.73 119.30
N CYS A 587 20.63 74.27 118.28
CA CYS A 587 19.52 73.33 118.48
C CYS A 587 19.65 72.18 117.48
N SER A 588 19.26 71.00 117.93
CA SER A 588 19.69 69.73 117.35
C SER A 588 18.83 69.26 116.18
N VAL A 589 19.44 68.39 115.39
CA VAL A 589 18.83 67.41 114.48
C VAL A 589 17.40 66.98 114.88
N LEU A 590 16.50 66.94 113.89
CA LEU A 590 15.43 65.96 113.88
C LEU A 590 15.34 65.28 112.51
N VAL A 591 15.77 64.02 112.45
CA VAL A 591 15.48 63.11 111.33
C VAL A 591 14.06 62.60 111.53
N ILE A 592 13.23 62.68 110.49
CA ILE A 592 11.97 61.92 110.40
C ILE A 592 11.90 61.26 109.02
N GLN A 593 12.02 59.93 108.99
CA GLN A 593 11.29 59.08 108.05
C GLN A 593 9.99 58.63 108.75
N PRO A 594 8.87 58.46 108.02
CA PRO A 594 8.49 57.15 107.47
C PRO A 594 8.21 57.21 105.95
N ARG A 595 8.33 56.13 105.14
CA ARG A 595 7.40 54.98 104.95
C ARG A 595 5.95 55.42 104.66
N VAL A 596 5.23 54.87 103.68
CA VAL A 596 5.39 53.64 102.88
C VAL A 596 5.35 53.98 101.39
#